data_AF-A0A506RDD6-F1
#
_entry.id   AF-A0A506RDD6-F1
#
_cell.length_a   1.000
_cell.length_b   1.000
_cell.length_c   1.000
_cell.angle_alpha   90.00
_cell.angle_beta   90.00
_cell.angle_gamma   90.00
#
_symmetry.space_group_name_H-M   'P 1'
#
loop_
_entity.id
_entity.type
_entity.pdbx_description
1 polymer ?
#
loop_
_entity_poly.entity_id
_entity_poly.type
_entity_poly.pdbx_seq_one_letter_code
_entity_poly.pdbx_strand_id
1 'polypeptide(L)'
;MKNRTGYNGFTLIELIIVIVILGVLAVVASPRFLDFSSDAKVASLKSIASQMKSTVSLVQAKARVVGLRAVSTNPNAGQVAYVVDFGFGTAEVDYRNLCPESQAELGTQMQMLDFMQNSLSADIATRVDNQYTLIGYTVPSSGTPVNQGCYIIYDSFGSPNCTITLVTDDC
;
A
#
# COMPACT_ATOMS: atom_id res chain seq x y z
N MET A 1 49.97 44.99 20.08
CA MET A 1 49.01 44.63 19.02
C MET A 1 47.62 44.62 19.62
N LYS A 2 46.74 45.57 19.23
CA LYS A 2 45.40 45.71 19.81
C LYS A 2 44.36 45.20 18.80
N ASN A 3 43.92 43.96 18.96
CA ASN A 3 42.84 43.37 18.16
C ASN A 3 41.52 44.06 18.51
N ARG A 4 40.97 44.84 17.57
CA ARG A 4 39.59 45.31 17.64
C ARG A 4 38.70 44.24 17.01
N THR A 5 38.11 43.38 17.83
CA THR A 5 36.97 42.55 17.42
C THR A 5 35.77 43.47 17.23
N GLY A 6 35.49 43.83 15.98
CA GLY A 6 34.29 44.59 15.61
C GLY A 6 33.06 43.73 15.81
N TYR A 7 32.25 44.03 16.82
CA TYR A 7 30.88 43.53 16.88
C TYR A 7 30.06 44.33 15.87
N ASN A 8 29.97 43.81 14.64
CA ASN A 8 28.98 44.27 13.66
C ASN A 8 27.61 43.79 14.17
N GLY A 9 26.94 44.64 14.94
CA GLY A 9 25.57 44.39 15.39
C GLY A 9 24.59 44.47 14.23
N PHE A 10 23.59 43.58 14.23
CA PHE A 10 22.45 43.62 13.31
C PHE A 10 21.68 44.93 13.49
N THR A 11 21.29 45.56 12.37
CA THR A 11 20.44 46.75 12.43
C THR A 11 19.00 46.39 12.73
N LEU A 12 18.25 47.28 13.40
CA LEU A 12 16.81 47.06 13.66
C LEU A 12 16.03 46.89 12.34
N ILE A 13 16.44 47.59 11.29
CA ILE A 13 15.78 47.49 9.98
C ILE A 13 16.05 46.14 9.29
N GLU A 14 17.25 45.56 9.42
CA GLU A 14 17.51 44.20 8.94
C GLU A 14 16.60 43.19 9.61
N LEU A 15 16.43 43.29 10.94
CA LEU A 15 15.56 42.37 11.67
C LEU A 15 14.10 42.50 11.18
N ILE A 16 13.62 43.73 10.98
CA ILE A 16 12.26 44.00 10.50
C ILE A 16 12.05 43.44 9.08
N ILE A 17 13.00 43.67 8.17
CA ILE A 17 12.89 43.16 6.80
C ILE A 17 12.85 41.62 6.79
N VAL A 18 13.66 40.97 7.61
CA VAL A 18 13.68 39.49 7.71
C VAL A 18 12.33 38.94 8.17
N ILE A 19 11.73 39.49 9.23
CA ILE A 19 10.42 39.01 9.69
C ILE A 19 9.30 39.29 8.68
N VAL A 20 9.39 40.38 7.92
CA VAL A 20 8.43 40.70 6.85
C VAL A 20 8.55 39.69 5.71
N ILE A 21 9.78 39.39 5.27
CA ILE A 21 10.02 38.39 4.21
C ILE A 21 9.54 37.00 4.66
N LEU A 22 9.88 36.59 5.90
CA LEU A 22 9.42 35.32 6.47
C LEU A 22 7.88 35.29 6.58
N GLY A 23 7.25 36.41 6.92
CA GLY A 23 5.79 36.53 6.96
C GLY A 23 5.14 36.30 5.59
N VAL A 24 5.67 36.90 4.52
CA VAL A 24 5.16 36.70 3.16
C VAL A 24 5.37 35.25 2.68
N LEU A 25 6.55 34.68 2.92
CA LEU A 25 6.86 33.29 2.55
C LEU A 25 5.96 32.29 3.28
N ALA A 26 5.67 32.52 4.56
CA ALA A 26 4.81 31.63 5.34
C ALA A 26 3.37 31.58 4.79
N VAL A 27 2.81 32.72 4.41
CA VAL A 27 1.44 32.80 3.86
C VAL A 27 1.33 32.07 2.52
N VAL A 28 2.34 32.18 1.65
CA VAL A 28 2.33 31.54 0.31
C VAL A 28 2.62 30.04 0.39
N ALA A 29 3.46 29.60 1.33
CA ALA A 29 3.82 28.19 1.48
C ALA A 29 2.73 27.34 2.16
N SER A 30 1.96 27.94 3.08
CA SER A 30 0.96 27.22 3.89
C SER A 30 -0.10 26.43 3.09
N PRO A 31 -0.72 26.95 2.02
CA PRO A 31 -1.76 26.20 1.30
C PRO A 31 -1.19 24.98 0.56
N ARG A 32 0.02 25.08 -0.01
CA ARG A 32 0.62 23.98 -0.79
C ARG A 32 1.15 22.84 0.08
N PHE A 33 1.57 23.13 1.30
CA PHE A 33 2.12 22.11 2.20
C PHE A 33 1.07 21.06 2.63
N LEU A 34 -0.20 21.45 2.71
CA LEU A 34 -1.30 20.54 3.06
C LEU A 34 -1.57 19.52 1.95
N ASP A 35 -1.61 19.95 0.69
CA ASP A 35 -1.88 19.07 -0.47
C ASP A 35 -0.75 18.06 -0.70
N PHE A 36 0.52 18.45 -0.50
CA PHE A 36 1.67 17.55 -0.71
C PHE A 36 1.65 16.30 0.17
N SER A 37 1.09 16.40 1.37
CA SER A 37 1.03 15.25 2.29
C SER A 37 0.02 14.21 1.81
N SER A 38 -1.16 14.65 1.34
CA SER A 38 -2.17 13.76 0.76
C SER A 38 -1.67 13.13 -0.55
N ASP A 39 -1.10 13.93 -1.45
CA ASP A 39 -0.53 13.46 -2.71
C ASP A 39 0.58 12.43 -2.50
N ALA A 40 1.44 12.64 -1.50
CA ALA A 40 2.50 11.68 -1.15
C ALA A 40 1.94 10.34 -0.66
N LYS A 41 0.90 10.34 0.18
CA LYS A 41 0.21 9.12 0.61
C LYS A 41 -0.41 8.39 -0.58
N VAL A 42 -1.13 9.10 -1.45
CA VAL A 42 -1.76 8.51 -2.64
C VAL A 42 -0.70 7.93 -3.58
N ALA A 43 0.44 8.60 -3.78
CA ALA A 43 1.54 8.09 -4.58
C ALA A 43 2.15 6.81 -3.98
N SER A 44 2.33 6.77 -2.65
CA SER A 44 2.78 5.57 -1.93
C SER A 44 1.82 4.40 -2.14
N LEU A 45 0.50 4.61 -1.95
CA LEU A 45 -0.51 3.58 -2.17
C LEU A 45 -0.54 3.11 -3.64
N LYS A 46 -0.36 4.00 -4.62
CA LYS A 46 -0.25 3.60 -6.03
C LYS A 46 0.94 2.68 -6.27
N SER A 47 2.09 2.95 -5.65
CA SER A 47 3.26 2.08 -5.71
C SER A 47 2.97 0.70 -5.14
N ILE A 48 2.36 0.65 -3.95
CA ILE A 48 1.98 -0.62 -3.29
C ILE A 48 0.96 -1.38 -4.13
N ALA A 49 -0.05 -0.71 -4.69
CA ALA A 49 -1.04 -1.34 -5.57
C ALA A 49 -0.39 -1.93 -6.84
N SER A 50 0.64 -1.28 -7.39
CA SER A 50 1.42 -1.82 -8.52
C SER A 50 2.22 -3.07 -8.13
N GLN A 51 2.76 -3.10 -6.91
CA GLN A 51 3.44 -4.29 -6.38
C GLN A 51 2.45 -5.44 -6.20
N MET A 52 1.27 -5.19 -5.62
CA MET A 52 0.20 -6.20 -5.51
C MET A 52 -0.19 -6.76 -6.89
N LYS A 53 -0.38 -5.90 -7.90
CA LYS A 53 -0.66 -6.33 -9.29
C LYS A 53 0.44 -7.23 -9.86
N SER A 54 1.70 -6.91 -9.55
CA SER A 54 2.86 -7.69 -9.97
C SER A 54 2.88 -9.05 -9.27
N THR A 55 2.59 -9.09 -7.97
CA THR A 55 2.46 -10.34 -7.18
C THR A 55 1.35 -11.23 -7.73
N VAL A 56 0.14 -10.68 -7.97
CA VAL A 56 -0.97 -11.43 -8.59
C VAL A 56 -0.53 -12.04 -9.92
N SER A 57 0.10 -11.23 -10.78
CA SER A 57 0.55 -11.69 -12.10
C SER A 57 1.60 -12.79 -12.00
N LEU A 58 2.54 -12.66 -11.06
CA LEU A 58 3.57 -13.66 -10.78
C LEU A 58 2.95 -14.98 -10.30
N VAL A 59 2.02 -14.91 -9.35
CA VAL A 59 1.36 -16.08 -8.79
C VAL A 59 0.51 -16.79 -9.82
N GLN A 60 -0.31 -16.05 -10.56
CA GLN A 60 -1.11 -16.61 -11.66
C GLN A 60 -0.23 -17.25 -12.75
N ALA A 61 0.89 -16.61 -13.11
CA ALA A 61 1.82 -17.16 -14.09
C ALA A 61 2.42 -18.48 -13.58
N LYS A 62 2.88 -18.52 -12.33
CA LYS A 62 3.45 -19.73 -11.72
C LYS A 62 2.40 -20.83 -11.60
N ALA A 63 1.17 -20.52 -11.18
CA ALA A 63 0.05 -21.45 -11.11
C ALA A 63 -0.19 -22.15 -12.47
N ARG A 64 -0.19 -21.37 -13.56
CA ARG A 64 -0.35 -21.91 -14.92
C ARG A 64 0.84 -22.75 -15.37
N VAL A 65 2.06 -22.39 -14.99
CA VAL A 65 3.28 -23.17 -15.29
C VAL A 65 3.24 -24.54 -14.62
N VAL A 66 2.71 -24.63 -13.40
CA VAL A 66 2.53 -25.93 -12.71
C VAL A 66 1.27 -26.70 -13.15
N GLY A 67 0.54 -26.18 -14.15
CA GLY A 67 -0.58 -26.88 -14.79
C GLY A 67 -1.96 -26.56 -14.19
N LEU A 68 -2.06 -25.64 -13.22
CA LEU A 68 -3.36 -25.22 -12.68
C LEU A 68 -4.14 -24.40 -13.70
N ARG A 69 -5.46 -24.56 -13.68
CA ARG A 69 -6.39 -23.85 -14.55
C ARG A 69 -7.54 -23.34 -13.70
N ALA A 70 -8.03 -22.15 -14.03
CA ALA A 70 -9.25 -21.62 -13.46
C ALA A 70 -10.44 -22.52 -13.81
N VAL A 71 -11.28 -22.83 -12.83
CA VAL A 71 -12.51 -23.62 -12.98
C VAL A 71 -13.70 -22.89 -12.36
N SER A 72 -14.88 -23.03 -12.94
CA SER A 72 -16.10 -22.32 -12.50
C SER A 72 -16.86 -23.05 -11.39
N THR A 73 -16.46 -24.27 -11.04
CA THR A 73 -17.11 -25.11 -10.03
C THR A 73 -16.11 -25.50 -8.97
N ASN A 74 -16.51 -25.42 -7.70
CA ASN A 74 -15.63 -25.79 -6.58
C ASN A 74 -15.14 -27.25 -6.76
N PRO A 75 -13.81 -27.47 -6.85
CA PRO A 75 -13.24 -28.80 -7.01
C PRO A 75 -13.33 -29.68 -5.74
N ASN A 76 -13.92 -29.18 -4.64
CA ASN A 76 -14.07 -29.81 -3.33
C ASN A 76 -12.72 -30.37 -2.84
N ALA A 77 -12.55 -31.69 -2.86
CA ALA A 77 -11.30 -32.37 -2.50
C ALA A 77 -10.09 -31.96 -3.36
N GLY A 78 -10.31 -31.36 -4.53
CA GLY A 78 -9.24 -30.84 -5.39
C GLY A 78 -8.72 -29.46 -5.00
N GLN A 79 -9.32 -28.75 -4.02
CA GLN A 79 -8.85 -27.43 -3.60
C GLN A 79 -7.43 -27.47 -3.01
N VAL A 80 -7.06 -28.59 -2.35
CA VAL A 80 -5.68 -28.84 -1.87
C VAL A 80 -4.63 -28.84 -2.98
N ALA A 81 -5.03 -28.98 -4.25
CA ALA A 81 -4.13 -28.91 -5.40
C ALA A 81 -3.89 -27.46 -5.87
N TYR A 82 -4.69 -26.48 -5.43
CA TYR A 82 -4.54 -25.06 -5.79
C TYR A 82 -3.51 -24.38 -4.89
N VAL A 83 -2.35 -25.02 -4.75
CA VAL A 83 -1.22 -24.55 -3.97
C VAL A 83 -0.01 -24.45 -4.88
N VAL A 84 0.62 -23.28 -4.86
CA VAL A 84 1.74 -22.95 -5.73
C VAL A 84 3.01 -22.83 -4.90
N ASP A 85 4.00 -23.68 -5.19
CA ASP A 85 5.30 -23.65 -4.52
C ASP A 85 6.29 -22.71 -5.23
N PHE A 86 6.83 -21.76 -4.45
CA PHE A 86 7.85 -20.81 -4.89
C PHE A 86 9.27 -21.18 -4.42
N GLY A 87 9.43 -22.27 -3.68
CA GLY A 87 10.71 -22.75 -3.13
C GLY A 87 11.13 -22.05 -1.83
N PHE A 88 10.60 -20.86 -1.56
CA PHE A 88 10.72 -20.15 -0.27
C PHE A 88 9.44 -20.19 0.56
N GLY A 89 8.36 -20.76 0.01
CA GLY A 89 7.05 -20.83 0.61
C GLY A 89 6.01 -21.28 -0.41
N THR A 90 4.83 -21.63 0.07
CA THR A 90 3.70 -22.01 -0.77
C THR A 90 2.60 -20.96 -0.68
N ALA A 91 1.86 -20.73 -1.75
CA ALA A 91 0.70 -19.83 -1.73
C ALA A 91 -0.53 -20.55 -2.26
N GLU A 92 -1.64 -20.43 -1.54
CA GLU A 92 -2.95 -20.87 -2.00
C GLU A 92 -3.50 -19.87 -3.02
N VAL A 93 -4.14 -20.40 -4.05
CA VAL A 93 -4.78 -19.60 -5.09
C VAL A 93 -6.24 -19.96 -5.23
N ASP A 94 -7.08 -18.97 -5.47
CA ASP A 94 -8.51 -19.21 -5.67
C ASP A 94 -8.73 -20.00 -6.98
N TYR A 95 -9.54 -21.05 -6.91
CA TYR A 95 -9.74 -21.97 -8.03
C TYR A 95 -10.42 -21.32 -9.24
N ARG A 96 -11.12 -20.19 -9.08
CA ARG A 96 -11.89 -19.49 -10.13
C ARG A 96 -11.03 -18.53 -10.94
N ASN A 97 -10.01 -17.94 -10.32
CA ASN A 97 -9.21 -16.87 -10.95
C ASN A 97 -7.69 -17.05 -10.82
N LEU A 98 -7.22 -18.07 -10.09
CA LEU A 98 -5.81 -18.35 -9.77
C LEU A 98 -5.08 -17.20 -9.06
N CYS A 99 -5.83 -16.25 -8.49
CA CYS A 99 -5.25 -15.18 -7.69
C CYS A 99 -4.85 -15.72 -6.32
N PRO A 100 -3.75 -15.22 -5.72
CA PRO A 100 -3.38 -15.58 -4.36
C PRO A 100 -4.49 -15.23 -3.39
N GLU A 101 -4.89 -16.17 -2.55
CA GLU A 101 -5.94 -15.91 -1.57
C GLU A 101 -5.47 -14.87 -0.53
N SER A 102 -6.40 -14.05 -0.06
CA SER A 102 -6.10 -13.04 0.96
C SER A 102 -5.65 -13.68 2.26
N GLN A 103 -6.37 -14.71 2.68
CA GLN A 103 -6.03 -15.57 3.80
C GLN A 103 -5.97 -17.01 3.30
N ALA A 104 -4.85 -17.68 3.55
CA ALA A 104 -4.72 -19.11 3.31
C ALA A 104 -5.63 -19.90 4.25
N GLU A 105 -6.41 -20.84 3.71
CA GLU A 105 -7.28 -21.74 4.47
C GLU A 105 -6.52 -23.03 4.89
N LEU A 106 -5.42 -23.35 4.21
CA LEU A 106 -4.63 -24.58 4.41
C LEU A 106 -3.22 -24.33 5.02
N GLY A 107 -3.14 -24.11 6.34
CA GLY A 107 -1.87 -24.20 7.08
C GLY A 107 -0.80 -23.15 6.73
N THR A 108 0.48 -23.55 6.63
CA THR A 108 1.65 -22.66 6.45
C THR A 108 1.81 -22.20 4.99
N GLN A 109 0.86 -21.42 4.51
CA GLN A 109 0.92 -20.77 3.22
C GLN A 109 1.08 -19.26 3.39
N MET A 110 1.76 -18.66 2.42
CA MET A 110 2.01 -17.24 2.34
C MET A 110 0.73 -16.49 2.01
N GLN A 111 0.46 -15.42 2.74
CA GLN A 111 -0.58 -14.44 2.42
C GLN A 111 -0.05 -13.40 1.43
N MET A 112 -0.94 -12.59 0.86
CA MET A 112 -0.54 -11.48 -0.02
C MET A 112 0.53 -10.57 0.60
N LEU A 113 0.46 -10.32 1.91
CA LEU A 113 1.44 -9.50 2.63
C LEU A 113 2.83 -10.13 2.71
N ASP A 114 2.92 -11.47 2.68
CA ASP A 114 4.19 -12.18 2.76
C ASP A 114 5.05 -11.97 1.51
N PHE A 115 4.39 -11.84 0.35
CA PHE A 115 5.05 -11.43 -0.89
C PHE A 115 5.57 -9.99 -0.87
N MET A 116 5.15 -9.20 0.13
CA MET A 116 5.37 -7.76 0.21
C MET A 116 6.17 -7.34 1.45
N GLN A 117 6.73 -8.27 2.22
CA GLN A 117 7.27 -8.07 3.59
C GLN A 117 8.22 -6.86 3.78
N ASN A 118 8.94 -6.42 2.74
CA ASN A 118 9.89 -5.29 2.84
C ASN A 118 9.41 -3.98 2.19
N SER A 119 8.14 -3.92 1.75
CA SER A 119 7.62 -2.79 0.96
C SER A 119 6.76 -1.80 1.76
N LEU A 120 6.43 -2.12 3.02
CA LEU A 120 5.49 -1.34 3.83
C LEU A 120 6.24 -0.51 4.89
N SER A 121 5.93 0.79 4.95
CA SER A 121 6.41 1.70 6.00
C SER A 121 5.68 1.46 7.31
N ALA A 122 6.29 1.83 8.44
CA ALA A 122 5.72 1.66 9.79
C ALA A 122 4.34 2.32 10.00
N ASP A 123 4.03 3.37 9.23
CA ASP A 123 2.75 4.10 9.31
C ASP A 123 1.60 3.46 8.52
N ILE A 124 1.85 2.32 7.86
CA ILE A 124 0.83 1.61 7.06
C ILE A 124 0.17 0.55 7.93
N ALA A 125 -1.15 0.65 8.06
CA ALA A 125 -1.99 -0.39 8.63
C ALA A 125 -2.35 -1.44 7.57
N THR A 126 -2.46 -2.69 8.01
CA THR A 126 -2.93 -3.80 7.18
C THR A 126 -4.07 -4.53 7.86
N ARG A 127 -5.05 -4.98 7.07
CA ARG A 127 -6.10 -5.88 7.54
C ARG A 127 -6.26 -7.03 6.55
N VAL A 128 -6.29 -8.25 7.04
CA VAL A 128 -6.55 -9.44 6.23
C VAL A 128 -7.80 -10.12 6.75
N ASP A 129 -8.64 -10.54 5.81
CA ASP A 129 -9.83 -11.37 6.01
C ASP A 129 -9.84 -12.45 4.91
N ASN A 130 -10.83 -13.34 4.92
CA ASN A 130 -10.93 -14.46 3.99
C ASN A 130 -10.90 -13.99 2.52
N GLN A 131 -11.65 -12.92 2.23
CA GLN A 131 -11.78 -12.39 0.87
C GLN A 131 -10.83 -11.22 0.59
N TYR A 132 -10.55 -10.38 1.60
CA TYR A 132 -9.93 -9.07 1.39
C TYR A 132 -8.58 -8.92 2.08
N THR A 133 -7.62 -8.29 1.38
CA THR A 133 -6.40 -7.74 1.98
C THR A 133 -6.42 -6.23 1.82
N LEU A 134 -6.39 -5.51 2.92
CA LEU A 134 -6.37 -4.05 2.96
C LEU A 134 -4.99 -3.55 3.39
N ILE A 135 -4.50 -2.52 2.70
CA ILE A 135 -3.21 -1.89 3.00
C ILE A 135 -3.36 -0.37 2.87
N GLY A 136 -3.07 0.39 3.92
CA GLY A 136 -3.01 1.85 3.80
C GLY A 136 -2.89 2.61 5.11
N TYR A 137 -3.17 3.91 5.06
CA TYR A 137 -3.01 4.84 6.19
C TYR A 137 -4.27 4.90 7.07
N THR A 138 -5.45 4.76 6.47
CA THR A 138 -6.75 4.77 7.17
C THR A 138 -7.57 3.60 6.70
N VAL A 139 -7.39 2.46 7.36
CA VAL A 139 -8.01 1.17 7.04
C VAL A 139 -9.18 0.90 8.00
N PRO A 140 -10.36 0.49 7.51
CA PRO A 140 -11.47 0.11 8.38
C PRO A 140 -11.08 -1.11 9.23
N SER A 141 -11.40 -1.07 10.52
CA SER A 141 -11.01 -2.09 11.49
C SER A 141 -11.78 -3.41 11.37
N SER A 142 -12.97 -3.39 10.78
CA SER A 142 -13.80 -4.57 10.56
C SER A 142 -14.83 -4.35 9.45
N GLY A 143 -15.55 -5.43 9.08
CA GLY A 143 -16.63 -5.39 8.10
C GLY A 143 -16.17 -5.39 6.64
N THR A 144 -17.14 -5.30 5.74
CA THR A 144 -16.89 -5.20 4.29
C THR A 144 -16.18 -3.88 3.99
N PRO A 145 -15.11 -3.87 3.17
CA PRO A 145 -14.44 -2.63 2.78
C PRO A 145 -15.41 -1.65 2.10
N VAL A 146 -15.30 -0.37 2.43
CA VAL A 146 -16.13 0.71 1.90
C VAL A 146 -15.28 1.70 1.09
N ASN A 147 -15.90 2.42 0.16
CA ASN A 147 -15.21 3.47 -0.62
C ASN A 147 -15.08 4.76 0.19
N GLN A 148 -14.49 4.67 1.39
CA GLN A 148 -14.17 5.78 2.27
C GLN A 148 -12.94 5.42 3.11
N GLY A 149 -11.89 6.22 3.04
CA GLY A 149 -10.61 5.99 3.72
C GLY A 149 -9.39 6.34 2.84
N CYS A 150 -8.21 5.91 3.28
CA CYS A 150 -6.96 6.05 2.52
C CYS A 150 -6.22 4.71 2.48
N TYR A 151 -6.64 3.82 1.59
CA TYR A 151 -6.14 2.44 1.53
C TYR A 151 -6.44 1.73 0.21
N ILE A 152 -5.84 0.56 0.04
CA ILE A 152 -6.04 -0.34 -1.09
C ILE A 152 -6.92 -1.49 -0.64
N ILE A 153 -7.88 -1.87 -1.48
CA ILE A 153 -8.70 -3.06 -1.34
C ILE A 153 -8.21 -4.08 -2.36
N TYR A 154 -7.62 -5.18 -1.90
CA TYR A 154 -7.44 -6.38 -2.70
C TYR A 154 -8.57 -7.35 -2.41
N ASP A 155 -9.35 -7.68 -3.44
CA ASP A 155 -10.40 -8.70 -3.41
C ASP A 155 -9.89 -9.95 -4.14
N SER A 156 -9.51 -10.97 -3.36
CA SER A 156 -9.00 -12.23 -3.89
C SER A 156 -10.08 -13.06 -4.59
N PHE A 157 -11.37 -12.86 -4.27
CA PHE A 157 -12.48 -13.66 -4.80
C PHE A 157 -13.19 -13.00 -5.98
N GLY A 158 -12.64 -11.89 -6.48
CA GLY A 158 -13.16 -11.20 -7.66
C GLY A 158 -13.30 -12.14 -8.87
N SER A 159 -14.39 -12.00 -9.62
CA SER A 159 -14.69 -12.80 -10.82
C SER A 159 -14.91 -11.89 -12.03
N PRO A 160 -14.27 -12.15 -13.20
CA PRO A 160 -13.43 -13.31 -13.52
C PRO A 160 -11.98 -13.23 -13.01
N ASN A 161 -11.56 -12.09 -12.47
CA ASN A 161 -10.22 -11.88 -11.89
C ASN A 161 -10.34 -11.16 -10.55
N CYS A 162 -9.37 -11.37 -9.66
CA CYS A 162 -9.23 -10.55 -8.46
C CYS A 162 -9.08 -9.06 -8.80
N THR A 163 -9.47 -8.20 -7.85
CA THR A 163 -9.44 -6.75 -8.04
C THR A 163 -8.51 -6.08 -7.05
N ILE A 164 -7.88 -4.98 -7.48
CA ILE A 164 -7.06 -4.11 -6.64
C ILE A 164 -7.60 -2.70 -6.84
N THR A 165 -8.32 -2.19 -5.85
CA THR A 165 -9.01 -0.90 -5.89
C THR A 165 -8.35 0.05 -4.92
N LEU A 166 -8.12 1.29 -5.35
CA LEU A 166 -7.54 2.33 -4.51
C LEU A 166 -8.66 3.23 -3.97
N VAL A 167 -8.70 3.44 -2.66
CA VAL A 167 -9.60 4.35 -1.95
C VAL A 167 -8.79 5.51 -1.42
N THR A 168 -9.15 6.74 -1.82
CA THR A 168 -8.36 7.95 -1.54
C THR A 168 -9.15 9.09 -0.89
N ASP A 169 -10.40 8.84 -0.48
CA ASP A 169 -11.31 9.90 -0.01
C ASP A 169 -10.83 10.58 1.28
N ASP A 170 -10.08 9.88 2.14
CA ASP A 170 -9.54 10.40 3.40
C ASP A 170 -8.00 10.37 3.45
N CYS A 171 -7.34 10.51 2.30
CA CYS A 171 -5.89 10.74 2.23
C CYS A 171 -5.55 12.20 2.57
#